data_AF-A0A7Y5NCR1-F1
#
_entry.id   AF-A0A7Y5NCR1-F1
#
_cell.length_a   1.000
_cell.length_b   1.000
_cell.length_c   1.000
_cell.angle_alpha   90.00
_cell.angle_beta   90.00
_cell.angle_gamma   90.00
#
_symmetry.space_group_name_H-M   'P 1'
#
loop_
_entity.id
_entity.type
_entity.pdbx_description
1 polymer ?
#
loop_
_entity_poly.entity_id
_entity_poly.type
_entity_poly.pdbx_seq_one_letter_code
_entity_poly.pdbx_strand_id
1 'polypeptide(L)'
;TGIRALGEFLGFSSERLDRGANTGPDNVWRTDDGRIAVISCKNEKRQSAVLSKRDLAQLYLDAKWIEERHPDLKQILIVAHPSAAKSEHLPTEGVWALTTNGLSALVGATKVMAGELARSGGTPSELERKARELLKKYDLTMDAIQRAFLVHFAG
;
A
#
# COMPACT_ATOMS: atom_id res chain seq x y z
N THR A 1 9.18 -9.93 0.81
CA THR A 1 8.70 -9.12 1.95
C THR A 1 7.20 -9.31 2.13
N GLY A 2 6.65 -9.02 3.32
CA GLY A 2 5.22 -9.22 3.63
C GLY A 2 4.27 -8.30 2.85
N ILE A 3 4.64 -7.03 2.63
CA ILE A 3 3.88 -6.08 1.81
C ILE A 3 3.77 -6.56 0.35
N ARG A 4 4.83 -7.18 -0.19
CA ARG A 4 4.78 -7.75 -1.54
C ARG A 4 3.72 -8.85 -1.65
N ALA A 5 3.80 -9.83 -0.75
CA ALA A 5 2.88 -10.97 -0.75
C ALA A 5 1.42 -10.55 -0.52
N LEU A 6 1.19 -9.53 0.31
CA LEU A 6 -0.14 -8.94 0.49
C LEU A 6 -0.67 -8.33 -0.81
N GLY A 7 0.16 -7.55 -1.52
CA GLY A 7 -0.24 -6.97 -2.81
C GLY A 7 -0.58 -8.03 -3.86
N GLU A 8 0.27 -9.05 -4.00
CA GLU A 8 0.04 -10.19 -4.90
C GLU A 8 -1.27 -10.91 -4.57
N PHE A 9 -1.53 -11.16 -3.28
CA PHE A 9 -2.76 -11.82 -2.84
C PHE A 9 -4.02 -11.01 -3.18
N LEU A 10 -3.94 -9.68 -3.09
CA LEU A 10 -5.04 -8.78 -3.42
C LEU A 10 -5.26 -8.60 -4.93
N GLY A 11 -4.44 -9.27 -5.76
CA GLY A 11 -4.54 -9.21 -7.22
C GLY A 11 -3.80 -8.02 -7.84
N PHE A 12 -2.95 -7.31 -7.08
CA PHE A 12 -2.06 -6.28 -7.64
C PHE A 12 -0.79 -6.91 -8.21
N SER A 13 -0.25 -6.32 -9.28
CA SER A 13 1.14 -6.58 -9.65
C SER A 13 2.04 -5.91 -8.60
N SER A 14 2.76 -6.71 -7.81
CA SER A 14 3.53 -6.20 -6.67
C SER A 14 5.00 -6.59 -6.74
N GLU A 15 5.89 -5.60 -6.65
CA GLU A 15 7.33 -5.80 -6.82
C GLU A 15 8.12 -5.02 -5.77
N ARG A 16 9.18 -5.63 -5.23
CA ARG A 16 10.22 -4.92 -4.47
C ARG A 16 11.27 -4.41 -5.46
N LEU A 17 11.42 -3.09 -5.55
CA LEU A 17 12.32 -2.45 -6.51
C LEU A 17 13.66 -2.05 -5.89
N ASP A 18 13.71 -1.80 -4.58
CA ASP A 18 14.98 -1.63 -3.87
C ASP A 18 15.81 -2.92 -3.89
N ARG A 19 16.93 -2.86 -4.62
CA ARG A 19 17.94 -3.92 -4.76
C ARG A 19 19.20 -3.70 -3.91
N GLY A 20 19.10 -2.90 -2.84
CA GLY A 20 20.19 -2.72 -1.87
C GLY A 20 21.13 -1.55 -2.17
N ALA A 21 20.79 -0.71 -3.14
CA ALA A 21 21.50 0.54 -3.42
C ALA A 21 20.69 1.80 -3.05
N ASN A 22 19.59 1.65 -2.28
CA ASN A 22 18.60 2.71 -2.03
C ASN A 22 18.07 3.34 -3.34
N THR A 23 17.98 2.54 -4.38
CA THR A 23 17.46 2.96 -5.68
C THR A 23 16.07 2.39 -5.89
N GLY A 24 15.07 3.28 -5.85
CA GLY A 24 13.67 2.94 -6.05
C GLY A 24 12.98 2.48 -4.76
N PRO A 25 11.65 2.31 -4.83
CA PRO A 25 10.82 2.06 -3.66
C PRO A 25 11.01 0.67 -3.05
N ASP A 26 10.74 0.58 -1.74
CA ASP A 26 10.72 -0.68 -1.00
C ASP A 26 9.74 -1.68 -1.59
N ASN A 27 8.59 -1.20 -2.07
CA ASN A 27 7.61 -1.98 -2.80
C ASN A 27 6.71 -1.08 -3.67
N VAL A 28 6.17 -1.63 -4.76
CA VAL A 28 5.08 -1.03 -5.53
C VAL A 28 3.90 -1.97 -5.66
N TRP A 29 2.69 -1.42 -5.71
CA TRP A 29 1.47 -2.14 -6.14
C TRP A 29 0.89 -1.46 -7.36
N ARG A 30 0.77 -2.19 -8.47
CA ARG A 30 0.19 -1.71 -9.73
C ARG A 30 -1.17 -2.34 -9.97
N THR A 31 -2.09 -1.53 -10.47
CA THR A 31 -3.44 -1.92 -10.89
C THR A 31 -3.57 -1.83 -12.40
N ASP A 32 -4.49 -2.61 -12.98
CA ASP A 32 -4.75 -2.62 -14.42
C ASP A 32 -5.33 -1.29 -14.94
N ASP A 33 -5.88 -0.45 -14.06
CA ASP A 33 -6.45 0.85 -14.39
C ASP A 33 -5.43 2.01 -14.36
N GLY A 34 -4.14 1.69 -14.48
CA GLY A 34 -3.08 2.69 -14.67
C GLY A 34 -2.65 3.41 -13.39
N ARG A 35 -2.77 2.77 -12.22
CA ARG A 35 -2.30 3.35 -10.95
C ARG A 35 -1.15 2.55 -10.36
N ILE A 36 -0.33 3.25 -9.59
CA ILE A 36 0.79 2.65 -8.89
C ILE A 36 0.93 3.22 -7.47
N ALA A 37 0.79 2.36 -6.47
CA ALA A 37 1.17 2.71 -5.10
C ALA A 37 2.68 2.60 -4.96
N VAL A 38 3.34 3.69 -4.58
CA VAL A 38 4.77 3.77 -4.25
C VAL A 38 4.88 3.68 -2.74
N ILE A 39 5.44 2.59 -2.22
CA ILE A 39 5.39 2.26 -0.80
C ILE A 39 6.82 2.31 -0.22
N SER A 40 7.03 3.17 0.77
CA SER A 40 8.22 3.15 1.63
C SER A 40 7.86 2.58 3.01
N CYS A 41 8.66 1.63 3.51
CA CYS A 41 8.44 0.98 4.79
C CYS A 41 9.37 1.56 5.87
N LYS A 42 8.81 1.95 7.02
CA LYS A 42 9.52 2.48 8.20
C LYS A 42 9.26 1.62 9.42
N ASN A 43 9.43 0.32 9.26
CA ASN A 43 9.12 -0.71 10.26
C ASN A 43 10.16 -0.80 11.38
N GLU A 44 11.34 -0.19 11.20
CA GLU A 44 12.39 -0.05 12.21
C GLU A 44 12.09 1.00 13.29
N LYS A 45 11.04 1.81 13.10
CA LYS A 45 10.67 2.89 14.01
C LYS A 45 9.76 2.42 15.15
N ARG A 46 9.89 3.10 16.29
CA ARG A 46 8.98 2.94 17.44
C ARG A 46 7.62 3.61 17.14
N GLN A 47 6.56 3.22 17.85
CA GLN A 47 5.23 3.85 17.72
C GLN A 47 5.22 5.36 17.97
N SER A 48 6.06 5.83 18.89
CA SER A 48 6.20 7.25 19.22
C SER A 48 7.05 8.04 18.21
N ALA A 49 7.64 7.37 17.21
CA ALA A 49 8.39 8.07 16.19
C ALA A 49 7.45 8.88 15.29
N VAL A 50 7.96 9.99 14.78
CA VAL A 50 7.28 10.81 13.78
C VAL A 50 7.89 10.58 12.41
N LEU A 51 7.10 10.85 11.37
CA LEU A 51 7.62 11.00 10.02
C LEU A 51 8.62 12.16 9.99
N SER A 52 9.84 11.90 9.49
CA SER A 52 10.89 12.91 9.39
C SER A 52 11.02 13.45 7.97
N LYS A 53 11.70 14.60 7.82
CA LYS A 53 12.08 15.15 6.52
C LYS A 53 12.86 14.16 5.65
N ARG A 54 13.71 13.32 6.28
CA ARG A 54 14.50 12.31 5.58
C ARG A 54 13.63 11.21 4.98
N ASP A 55 12.62 10.74 5.71
CA ASP A 55 11.71 9.70 5.22
C ASP A 55 10.91 10.19 4.02
N LEU A 56 10.39 11.42 4.14
CA LEU A 56 9.63 12.04 3.08
C LEU A 56 10.49 12.31 1.83
N ALA A 57 11.73 12.76 2.01
CA ALA A 57 12.66 12.96 0.91
C ALA A 57 12.95 11.64 0.17
N GLN A 58 13.11 10.53 0.89
CA GLN A 58 13.30 9.21 0.27
C GLN A 58 12.07 8.82 -0.56
N LEU A 59 10.86 8.98 -0.02
CA LEU A 59 9.63 8.67 -0.76
C LEU A 59 9.52 9.46 -2.06
N TYR A 60 9.90 10.74 -2.06
CA TYR A 60 9.89 11.56 -3.28
C TYR A 60 10.96 11.15 -4.29
N LEU A 61 12.14 10.70 -3.84
CA LEU A 61 13.14 10.12 -4.75
C LEU A 61 12.60 8.84 -5.41
N ASP A 62 11.91 8.00 -4.66
CA ASP A 62 11.30 6.78 -5.17
C ASP A 62 10.16 7.08 -6.15
N ALA A 63 9.33 8.09 -5.84
CA ALA A 63 8.26 8.58 -6.72
C ALA A 63 8.82 9.09 -8.06
N LYS A 64 9.90 9.87 -8.02
CA LYS A 64 10.58 10.34 -9.22
C LYS A 64 11.17 9.19 -10.03
N TRP A 65 11.78 8.21 -9.36
CA TRP A 65 12.31 7.01 -10.02
C TRP A 65 11.23 6.25 -10.80
N ILE A 66 10.02 6.17 -10.24
CA ILE A 66 8.84 5.58 -10.88
C ILE A 66 8.36 6.45 -12.04
N GLU A 67 8.26 7.76 -11.87
CA GLU A 67 7.84 8.71 -12.92
C GLU A 67 8.72 8.60 -14.17
N GLU A 68 10.04 8.49 -13.99
CA GLU A 68 11.00 8.35 -15.10
C GLU A 68 10.81 7.05 -15.92
N ARG A 69 10.24 6.01 -15.32
CA ARG A 69 10.09 4.66 -15.94
C ARG A 69 8.66 4.35 -16.36
N HIS A 70 7.70 4.95 -15.69
CA HIS A 70 6.27 4.73 -15.85
C HIS A 70 5.52 6.07 -15.77
N PRO A 71 5.80 7.01 -16.69
CA PRO A 71 5.24 8.37 -16.65
C PRO A 71 3.72 8.41 -16.87
N ASP A 72 3.15 7.34 -17.42
CA ASP A 72 1.73 7.15 -17.69
C ASP A 72 0.94 6.70 -16.45
N LEU A 73 1.61 6.20 -15.41
CA LEU A 73 0.94 5.68 -14.21
C LEU A 73 0.66 6.78 -13.20
N LYS A 74 -0.58 6.81 -12.69
CA LYS A 74 -0.97 7.69 -11.60
C LYS A 74 -0.45 7.16 -10.26
N GLN A 75 0.41 7.94 -9.62
CA GLN A 75 1.04 7.53 -8.37
C GLN A 75 0.16 7.76 -7.12
N ILE A 76 0.25 6.83 -6.17
CA ILE A 76 -0.28 6.97 -4.81
C ILE A 76 0.90 6.80 -3.86
N LEU A 77 1.26 7.86 -3.12
CA LEU A 77 2.43 7.85 -2.25
C LEU A 77 2.06 7.35 -0.86
N ILE A 78 2.66 6.23 -0.44
CA ILE A 78 2.33 5.57 0.82
C ILE A 78 3.61 5.38 1.65
N VAL A 79 3.53 5.72 2.93
CA VAL A 79 4.52 5.36 3.93
C VAL A 79 3.89 4.38 4.91
N ALA A 80 4.39 3.14 4.95
CA ALA A 80 4.08 2.21 6.02
C ALA A 80 4.86 2.63 7.27
N HIS A 81 4.19 3.29 8.21
CA HIS A 81 4.79 3.92 9.38
C HIS A 81 4.02 3.50 10.64
N PRO A 82 4.65 3.34 11.82
CA PRO A 82 3.95 2.88 13.02
C PRO A 82 2.76 3.74 13.45
N SER A 83 2.84 5.04 13.19
CA SER A 83 1.82 6.06 13.50
C SER A 83 1.65 7.04 12.34
N ALA A 84 0.60 7.87 12.38
CA ALA A 84 0.40 8.96 11.43
C ALA A 84 0.96 10.30 11.93
N ALA A 85 1.84 10.29 12.94
CA ALA A 85 2.44 11.51 13.48
C ALA A 85 3.56 12.02 12.54
N LYS A 86 3.65 13.34 12.36
CA LYS A 86 4.71 13.97 11.57
C LYS A 86 5.47 15.04 12.34
N SER A 87 6.67 15.35 11.87
CA SER A 87 7.41 16.52 12.34
C SER A 87 6.64 17.81 11.99
N GLU A 88 6.79 18.84 12.81
CA GLU A 88 6.15 20.14 12.59
C GLU A 88 6.50 20.71 11.21
N HIS A 89 5.52 21.36 10.57
CA HIS A 89 5.64 21.97 9.24
C HIS A 89 6.07 21.03 8.09
N LEU A 90 6.01 19.71 8.27
CA LEU A 90 6.33 18.77 7.20
C LEU A 90 5.17 18.72 6.18
N PRO A 91 5.39 19.07 4.89
CA PRO A 91 4.35 19.07 3.87
C PRO A 91 4.08 17.63 3.41
N THR A 92 2.92 17.10 3.79
CA THR A 92 2.53 15.70 3.56
C THR A 92 1.26 15.60 2.71
N GLU A 93 0.93 16.67 1.98
CA GLU A 93 -0.20 16.71 1.06
C GLU A 93 -0.01 15.61 0.00
N GLY A 94 -1.04 14.77 -0.21
CA GLY A 94 -0.97 13.65 -1.14
C GLY A 94 -0.17 12.44 -0.66
N VAL A 95 0.39 12.47 0.55
CA VAL A 95 1.10 11.34 1.17
C VAL A 95 0.22 10.65 2.20
N TRP A 96 0.14 9.33 2.11
CA TRP A 96 -0.69 8.48 2.96
C TRP A 96 0.14 7.67 3.94
N ALA A 97 -0.34 7.54 5.17
CA ALA A 97 0.21 6.65 6.17
C ALA A 97 -0.57 5.32 6.17
N LEU A 98 0.14 4.21 5.95
CA LEU A 98 -0.34 2.89 6.33
C LEU A 98 0.15 2.62 7.75
N THR A 99 -0.69 2.94 8.74
CA THR A 99 -0.33 2.78 10.15
C THR A 99 -0.29 1.32 10.58
N THR A 100 0.27 0.99 11.75
CA THR A 100 0.18 -0.37 12.30
C THR A 100 -1.27 -0.82 12.43
N ASN A 101 -2.17 0.07 12.88
CA ASN A 101 -3.60 -0.21 12.98
C ASN A 101 -4.23 -0.40 11.60
N GLY A 102 -3.90 0.46 10.64
CA GLY A 102 -4.37 0.33 9.25
C GLY A 102 -3.91 -0.96 8.59
N LEU A 103 -2.64 -1.34 8.76
CA LEU A 103 -2.10 -2.61 8.25
C LEU A 103 -2.75 -3.82 8.93
N SER A 104 -2.96 -3.75 10.24
CA SER A 104 -3.65 -4.82 10.97
C SER A 104 -5.10 -5.00 10.47
N ALA A 105 -5.82 -3.90 10.28
CA ALA A 105 -7.17 -3.90 9.73
C ALA A 105 -7.21 -4.44 8.29
N LEU A 106 -6.28 -3.99 7.43
CA LEU A 106 -6.15 -4.48 6.05
C LEU A 106 -5.89 -5.98 6.02
N VAL A 107 -4.91 -6.47 6.80
CA VAL A 107 -4.62 -7.91 6.92
C VAL A 107 -5.83 -8.68 7.48
N GLY A 108 -6.55 -8.12 8.45
CA GLY A 108 -7.78 -8.70 8.98
C GLY A 108 -8.85 -8.87 7.91
N ALA A 109 -9.16 -7.81 7.17
CA ALA A 109 -10.11 -7.83 6.06
C ALA A 109 -9.71 -8.86 4.99
N THR A 110 -8.43 -8.89 4.62
CA THR A 110 -7.88 -9.88 3.67
C THR A 110 -8.09 -11.31 4.16
N LYS A 111 -7.85 -11.60 5.44
CA LYS A 111 -8.07 -12.95 6.02
C LYS A 111 -9.54 -13.35 6.02
N VAL A 112 -10.43 -12.44 6.38
CA VAL A 112 -11.88 -12.72 6.37
C VAL A 112 -12.35 -12.99 4.94
N MET A 113 -11.93 -12.15 3.99
CA MET A 113 -12.21 -12.33 2.57
C MET A 113 -11.70 -13.68 2.06
N ALA A 114 -10.44 -14.02 2.35
CA ALA A 114 -9.83 -15.29 1.95
C ALA A 114 -10.60 -16.50 2.48
N GLY A 115 -11.05 -16.44 3.74
CA GLY A 115 -11.86 -17.49 4.35
C GLY A 115 -13.23 -17.65 3.68
N GLU A 116 -13.87 -16.56 3.29
CA GLU A 116 -15.14 -16.59 2.55
C GLU A 116 -14.96 -17.15 1.14
N LEU A 117 -13.91 -16.74 0.43
CA LEU A 117 -13.59 -17.27 -0.90
C LEU A 117 -13.31 -18.78 -0.85
N ALA A 118 -12.51 -19.23 0.12
CA ALA A 118 -12.19 -20.65 0.28
C ALA A 118 -13.43 -21.53 0.55
N ARG A 119 -14.47 -20.99 1.19
CA ARG A 119 -15.74 -21.68 1.46
C ARG A 119 -16.75 -21.61 0.30
N SER A 120 -16.44 -20.86 -0.75
CA SER A 120 -17.42 -20.51 -1.79
C SER A 120 -17.75 -21.64 -2.75
N GLY A 121 -16.81 -22.56 -3.00
CA GLY A 121 -16.92 -23.59 -4.04
C GLY A 121 -17.11 -23.01 -5.45
N GLY A 122 -17.12 -23.88 -6.46
CA GLY A 122 -17.40 -23.50 -7.85
C GLY A 122 -16.22 -23.69 -8.80
N THR A 123 -16.49 -23.46 -10.09
CA THR A 123 -15.51 -23.46 -11.17
C THR A 123 -14.52 -22.28 -11.02
N PRO A 124 -13.34 -22.33 -11.67
CA PRO A 124 -12.38 -21.22 -11.64
C PRO A 124 -13.00 -19.86 -12.00
N SER A 125 -13.85 -19.79 -13.04
CA SER A 125 -14.49 -18.53 -13.46
C SER A 125 -15.52 -18.01 -12.44
N GLU A 126 -16.23 -18.90 -11.76
CA GLU A 126 -17.14 -18.52 -10.68
C GLU A 126 -16.39 -18.00 -9.45
N LEU A 127 -15.27 -18.65 -9.09
CA LEU A 127 -14.38 -18.21 -8.02
C LEU A 127 -13.74 -16.85 -8.34
N GLU A 128 -13.34 -16.62 -9.60
CA GLU A 128 -12.79 -15.35 -10.05
C GLU A 128 -13.81 -14.21 -9.96
N ARG A 129 -15.06 -14.46 -10.40
CA ARG A 129 -16.17 -13.52 -10.22
C ARG A 129 -16.41 -13.22 -8.74
N LYS A 130 -16.44 -14.26 -7.91
CA LYS A 130 -16.68 -14.11 -6.46
C LYS A 130 -15.53 -13.39 -5.77
N ALA A 131 -14.28 -13.64 -6.15
CA ALA A 131 -13.13 -12.90 -5.64
C ALA A 131 -13.26 -11.40 -5.91
N ARG A 132 -13.67 -11.01 -7.13
CA ARG A 132 -13.94 -9.59 -7.47
C ARG A 132 -15.05 -8.97 -6.62
N GLU A 133 -16.13 -9.72 -6.36
CA GLU A 133 -17.22 -9.27 -5.49
C GLU A 133 -16.75 -9.09 -4.05
N LEU A 134 -15.98 -10.05 -3.53
CA LEU A 134 -15.46 -10.00 -2.17
C LEU A 134 -14.40 -8.90 -1.98
N LEU A 135 -13.55 -8.66 -2.98
CA LEU A 135 -12.62 -7.53 -2.95
C LEU A 135 -13.35 -6.20 -2.77
N LYS A 136 -14.49 -6.02 -3.46
CA LYS A 136 -15.34 -4.83 -3.28
C LYS A 136 -16.03 -4.83 -1.92
N LYS A 137 -16.58 -5.97 -1.48
CA LYS A 137 -17.30 -6.13 -0.20
C LYS A 137 -16.44 -5.77 1.01
N TYR A 138 -15.14 -6.09 0.97
CA TYR A 138 -14.20 -5.91 2.09
C TYR A 138 -13.28 -4.69 1.93
N ASP A 139 -13.60 -3.78 1.01
CA ASP A 139 -12.82 -2.56 0.73
C ASP A 139 -11.35 -2.82 0.31
N LEU A 140 -11.11 -3.92 -0.40
CA LEU A 140 -9.78 -4.39 -0.80
C LEU A 140 -9.39 -4.02 -2.25
N THR A 141 -10.15 -3.15 -2.91
CA THR A 141 -9.70 -2.51 -4.17
C THR A 141 -8.79 -1.33 -3.85
N MET A 142 -7.89 -0.91 -4.76
CA MET A 142 -6.92 0.16 -4.47
C MET A 142 -7.58 1.46 -3.96
N ASP A 143 -8.67 1.91 -4.59
CA ASP A 143 -9.42 3.10 -4.13
C ASP A 143 -10.04 2.90 -2.74
N ALA A 144 -10.58 1.70 -2.49
CA ALA A 144 -11.20 1.40 -1.21
C ALA A 144 -10.13 1.28 -0.11
N ILE A 145 -8.97 0.69 -0.41
CA ILE A 145 -7.84 0.61 0.51
C ILE A 145 -7.38 1.99 0.92
N GLN A 146 -7.23 2.89 -0.07
CA GLN A 146 -6.82 4.27 0.18
C GLN A 146 -7.79 5.00 1.12
N ARG A 147 -9.10 4.73 1.03
CA ARG A 147 -10.11 5.33 1.89
C ARG A 147 -10.26 4.65 3.26
N ALA A 148 -10.13 3.33 3.32
CA ALA A 148 -10.52 2.53 4.47
C ALA A 148 -9.36 2.21 5.42
N PHE A 149 -8.13 2.09 4.89
CA PHE A 149 -6.98 1.61 5.68
C PHE A 149 -5.82 2.60 5.74
N LEU A 150 -5.84 3.66 4.92
CA LEU A 150 -4.84 4.70 4.93
C LEU A 150 -5.38 5.97 5.59
N VAL A 151 -4.48 6.73 6.21
CA VAL A 151 -4.81 8.02 6.82
C VAL A 151 -3.81 9.08 6.39
N HIS A 152 -4.19 10.35 6.49
CA HIS A 152 -3.24 11.44 6.33
C HIS A 152 -2.35 11.58 7.56
N PHE A 153 -1.10 12.01 7.33
CA PHE A 153 -0.23 12.40 8.44
C PHE A 153 -0.78 13.65 9.12
N ALA A 154 -0.89 13.60 10.45
CA ALA A 154 -1.31 14.70 11.31
C ALA A 154 -0.16 15.09 12.26
N GLY A 155 -0.07 16.37 12.56
CA GLY A 155 0.86 16.95 13.52
C GLY A 155 0.10 17.81 14.51
#